data_AF-A0A520YCW0-F1
#
_entry.id   AF-A0A520YCW0-F1
#
_cell.length_a   1.000
_cell.length_b   1.000
_cell.length_c   1.000
_cell.angle_alpha   90.00
_cell.angle_beta   90.00
_cell.angle_gamma   90.00
#
_symmetry.space_group_name_H-M   'P 1'
#
loop_
_entity.id
_entity.type
_entity.pdbx_description
1 polymer ?
#
loop_
_entity_poly.entity_id
_entity_poly.type
_entity_poly.pdbx_seq_one_letter_code
_entity_poly.pdbx_strand_id
1 'polypeptide(L)'
;MNTCNARAVTWTMASALSLVLLSCSGDGSDAGVSGTGGTPGQTAAAVLPGLGFVASSFGFYYPDDPAAGVEGFDLDGRASRSEAPGAGECAHDDWTGPSQEPGIDYGFLAIIENEAQREDGKYVFGGFREGQLVDGVIRGAVKNGSMTILVQVDGLDDPRNDDDVRVQIYSSEDSPALGTDNSVLLGATLSIHPDSRFHSGEVRGSVVDGVLTAGPMDLRFPIDIMIVRDELLIHDSWLRVDLLDDGFEGMVSGYWDVANIRDIIGVPTTDNGNAANFTIEQFDEAMADLADGDYDEGTGLCASFSTAFRVSGVQAFIVSDSPPGGMGGNGGSGGGGMIPTPLDQCVNDGDQAALEALATEELTGPAIVGMIAGDCPLSACTAELGGVLSDGSEAARSALGDCIASCISEQTGLSGACTGCYGSIAACSTAFCIAPCLPPNSGSQECANCALENCIDVNACTGL
;
A
#
# COMPACT_ATOMS: atom_id res chain seq x y z
N MET A 1 62.30 15.76 14.62
CA MET A 1 62.73 16.41 15.87
C MET A 1 61.78 17.57 16.15
N ASN A 2 61.25 17.59 17.38
CA ASN A 2 60.45 18.61 18.03
C ASN A 2 58.96 18.75 17.67
N THR A 3 58.17 18.06 18.49
CA THR A 3 56.86 18.42 19.01
C THR A 3 56.89 19.69 19.88
N CYS A 4 55.76 20.41 19.95
CA CYS A 4 55.25 21.28 21.03
C CYS A 4 54.01 22.00 20.46
N ASN A 5 52.74 21.79 20.82
CA ASN A 5 52.01 21.46 22.04
C ASN A 5 52.07 22.50 23.18
N ALA A 6 50.89 22.73 23.78
CA ALA A 6 50.56 23.51 24.97
C ALA A 6 50.39 25.04 24.78
N ARG A 7 49.43 25.74 25.39
CA ARG A 7 48.42 25.38 26.41
C ARG A 7 47.43 26.55 26.57
N ALA A 8 46.26 26.20 27.10
CA ALA A 8 45.21 27.08 27.59
C ALA A 8 45.64 28.01 28.73
N VAL A 9 44.96 29.16 28.85
CA VAL A 9 44.85 29.94 30.08
C VAL A 9 43.37 30.31 30.28
N THR A 10 42.79 29.76 31.33
CA THR A 10 41.53 30.14 31.96
C THR A 10 41.74 31.36 32.87
N TRP A 11 40.82 32.33 32.85
CA TRP A 11 40.56 33.25 33.96
C TRP A 11 39.06 33.53 34.07
N THR A 12 38.60 33.48 35.32
CA THR A 12 37.22 33.55 35.83
C THR A 12 36.82 34.98 36.23
N MET A 13 35.52 35.15 36.53
CA MET A 13 34.79 36.28 37.15
C MET A 13 34.06 37.22 36.17
N ALA A 14 32.73 37.14 36.02
CA ALA A 14 31.64 37.48 36.96
C ALA A 14 31.42 39.00 37.09
N SER A 15 30.31 39.50 36.51
CA SER A 15 29.50 40.61 37.04
C SER A 15 28.18 40.73 36.27
N ALA A 16 27.10 40.72 37.03
CA ALA A 16 25.72 40.92 36.61
C ALA A 16 25.45 42.40 36.30
N LEU A 17 24.55 42.68 35.37
CA LEU A 17 23.77 43.92 35.37
C LEU A 17 22.38 43.64 34.79
N SER A 18 21.37 43.77 35.65
CA SER A 18 19.95 43.82 35.31
C SER A 18 19.61 45.12 34.59
N LEU A 19 18.74 45.07 33.57
CA LEU A 19 17.92 46.21 33.16
C LEU A 19 16.48 45.75 32.99
N VAL A 20 15.58 46.52 33.59
CA VAL A 20 14.16 46.25 33.79
C VAL A 20 13.37 47.42 33.20
N LEU A 21 12.32 47.06 32.46
CA LEU A 21 11.07 47.76 32.10
C LEU A 21 11.08 48.97 31.15
N LEU A 22 10.23 48.86 30.12
CA LEU A 22 9.09 49.78 29.92
C LEU A 22 8.00 49.11 29.07
N SER A 23 6.83 48.93 29.69
CA SER A 23 5.55 48.59 29.07
C SER A 23 4.87 49.86 28.54
N CYS A 24 4.14 49.73 27.43
CA CYS A 24 3.14 50.70 27.01
C CYS A 24 1.78 50.02 26.95
N SER A 25 0.93 50.37 27.91
CA SER A 25 -0.52 50.14 27.89
C SER A 25 -1.19 51.28 27.12
N GLY A 26 -2.17 50.95 26.28
CA GLY A 26 -3.04 51.91 25.62
C GLY A 26 -4.46 51.37 25.57
N ASP A 27 -5.33 51.92 26.43
CA ASP A 27 -6.78 51.77 26.39
C ASP A 27 -7.38 52.74 25.35
N GLY A 28 -8.34 52.25 24.57
CA GLY A 28 -9.13 53.01 23.61
C GLY A 28 -10.34 52.22 23.15
N SER A 29 -11.50 52.58 23.69
CA SER A 29 -12.83 51.96 23.65
C SER A 29 -13.54 51.85 22.29
N ASP A 30 -14.33 50.77 22.19
CA ASP A 30 -15.64 50.60 21.55
C ASP A 30 -15.85 50.82 20.03
N ALA A 31 -16.06 49.70 19.34
CA ALA A 31 -17.23 49.52 18.47
C ALA A 31 -17.62 48.03 18.44
N GLY A 32 -18.78 47.71 19.02
CA GLY A 32 -19.30 46.36 19.10
C GLY A 32 -19.72 45.79 17.75
N VAL A 33 -19.39 44.53 17.54
CA VAL A 33 -20.19 43.60 16.74
C VAL A 33 -20.46 42.38 17.60
N SER A 34 -21.73 42.23 17.94
CA SER A 34 -22.34 41.12 18.64
C SER A 34 -22.03 39.79 17.96
N GLY A 35 -21.61 38.82 18.77
CA GLY A 35 -21.34 37.46 18.33
C GLY A 35 -22.59 36.68 17.92
N THR A 36 -22.34 35.68 17.09
CA THR A 36 -23.12 34.45 16.98
C THR A 36 -22.15 33.30 17.26
N GLY A 37 -22.51 32.44 18.21
CA GLY A 37 -21.60 31.53 18.91
C GLY A 37 -20.90 30.51 18.03
N GLY A 38 -19.58 30.47 18.13
CA GLY A 38 -18.79 29.30 17.78
C GLY A 38 -18.83 28.31 18.93
N THR A 39 -19.28 27.10 18.65
CA THR A 39 -19.22 25.95 19.54
C THR A 39 -17.75 25.70 19.93
N PRO A 40 -17.39 25.60 21.23
CA PRO A 40 -16.05 25.19 21.62
C PRO A 40 -15.95 23.68 21.45
N GLY A 41 -15.18 23.20 20.47
CA GLY A 41 -14.98 21.77 20.29
C GLY A 41 -14.45 21.30 18.93
N GLN A 42 -13.60 22.06 18.25
CA GLN A 42 -12.71 21.48 17.23
C GLN A 42 -11.29 21.62 17.75
N THR A 43 -10.76 20.54 18.33
CA THR A 43 -9.31 20.36 18.48
C THR A 43 -8.74 20.34 17.08
N ALA A 44 -7.87 21.31 16.77
CA ALA A 44 -7.12 21.28 15.53
C ALA A 44 -6.25 20.01 15.48
N ALA A 45 -6.13 19.43 14.29
CA ALA A 45 -5.15 18.40 13.96
C ALA A 45 -3.79 18.72 14.59
N ALA A 46 -3.27 17.86 15.44
CA ALA A 46 -1.90 17.99 15.94
C ALA A 46 -1.00 17.10 15.09
N VAL A 47 0.08 17.68 14.56
CA VAL A 47 1.17 16.88 13.97
C VAL A 47 1.77 16.03 15.08
N LEU A 48 1.88 14.73 14.84
CA LEU A 48 2.48 13.81 15.78
C LEU A 48 3.97 14.12 15.95
N PRO A 49 4.53 13.99 17.17
CA PRO A 49 5.94 14.23 17.41
C PRO A 49 6.81 13.15 16.77
N GLY A 50 7.97 13.54 16.22
CA GLY A 50 8.94 12.63 15.61
C GLY A 50 8.98 12.70 14.08
N LEU A 51 9.64 11.72 13.48
CA LEU A 51 9.70 11.53 12.03
C LEU A 51 8.53 10.67 11.55
N GLY A 52 7.78 11.18 10.58
CA GLY A 52 6.72 10.44 9.91
C GLY A 52 7.13 10.01 8.51
N PHE A 53 6.64 8.85 8.09
CA PHE A 53 6.80 8.33 6.74
C PHE A 53 5.48 7.76 6.24
N VAL A 54 5.29 7.80 4.93
CA VAL A 54 4.25 7.07 4.22
C VAL A 54 4.91 6.01 3.35
N ALA A 55 4.39 4.79 3.37
CA ALA A 55 4.89 3.74 2.51
C ALA A 55 4.66 4.10 1.03
N SER A 56 5.71 3.96 0.22
CA SER A 56 5.68 4.07 -1.23
C SER A 56 5.64 2.71 -1.92
N SER A 57 6.00 1.65 -1.19
CA SER A 57 5.81 0.26 -1.62
C SER A 57 5.63 -0.66 -0.42
N PHE A 58 4.83 -1.71 -0.63
CA PHE A 58 4.68 -2.85 0.27
C PHE A 58 4.38 -4.07 -0.61
N GLY A 59 5.02 -5.19 -0.35
CA GLY A 59 4.84 -6.41 -1.15
C GLY A 59 5.67 -7.55 -0.58
N PHE A 60 5.46 -8.77 -1.06
CA PHE A 60 6.22 -9.92 -0.59
C PHE A 60 7.72 -9.75 -0.87
N TYR A 61 8.54 -10.32 0.00
CA TYR A 61 9.97 -10.39 -0.23
C TYR A 61 10.32 -11.61 -1.09
N TYR A 62 10.87 -11.37 -2.28
CA TYR A 62 11.38 -12.43 -3.13
C TYR A 62 12.93 -12.42 -3.08
N PRO A 63 13.58 -13.40 -2.43
CA PRO A 63 15.03 -13.50 -2.44
C PRO A 63 15.56 -13.91 -3.82
N ASP A 64 16.63 -13.26 -4.30
CA ASP A 64 17.24 -13.57 -5.60
C ASP A 64 17.91 -14.96 -5.63
N ASP A 65 18.54 -15.34 -4.52
CA ASP A 65 19.19 -16.64 -4.31
C ASP A 65 18.99 -17.08 -2.86
N PRO A 66 17.85 -17.73 -2.52
CA PRO A 66 17.59 -18.17 -1.14
C PRO A 66 18.68 -19.09 -0.58
N ALA A 67 19.43 -19.80 -1.43
CA ALA A 67 20.53 -20.66 -0.98
C ALA A 67 21.77 -19.85 -0.53
N ALA A 68 21.92 -18.61 -0.99
CA ALA A 68 22.93 -17.66 -0.51
C ALA A 68 22.52 -16.96 0.79
N GLY A 69 21.25 -17.08 1.18
CA GLY A 69 20.69 -16.56 2.43
C GLY A 69 19.40 -15.78 2.19
N VAL A 70 18.51 -15.80 3.18
CA VAL A 70 17.22 -15.11 3.18
C VAL A 70 17.24 -14.03 4.23
N GLU A 71 16.98 -12.78 3.85
CA GLU A 71 16.83 -11.71 4.83
C GLU A 71 15.52 -11.88 5.61
N GLY A 72 15.56 -11.69 6.92
CA GLY A 72 14.38 -11.82 7.77
C GLY A 72 14.71 -11.72 9.26
N PHE A 73 13.84 -12.32 10.06
CA PHE A 73 13.96 -12.41 11.51
C PHE A 73 13.82 -13.86 11.98
N ASP A 74 14.49 -14.15 13.08
CA ASP A 74 14.18 -15.27 13.97
C ASP A 74 13.05 -14.81 14.89
N LEU A 75 11.82 -15.14 14.52
CA LEU A 75 10.56 -14.75 15.14
C LEU A 75 10.27 -15.60 16.37
N ASP A 76 10.64 -16.89 16.36
CA ASP A 76 10.34 -17.83 17.46
C ASP A 76 11.53 -18.11 18.40
N GLY A 77 12.72 -17.62 18.06
CA GLY A 77 13.97 -17.77 18.78
C GLY A 77 14.63 -19.14 18.59
N ARG A 78 14.30 -19.87 17.52
CA ARG A 78 14.75 -21.24 17.26
C ARG A 78 15.32 -21.38 15.84
N ALA A 79 15.95 -22.51 15.64
CA ALA A 79 16.48 -22.93 14.36
C ALA A 79 15.87 -24.31 14.05
N SER A 80 14.64 -24.27 13.57
CA SER A 80 13.74 -25.38 13.31
C SER A 80 14.22 -26.24 12.14
N ARG A 81 13.91 -27.53 12.22
CA ARG A 81 14.25 -28.55 11.22
C ARG A 81 13.08 -29.50 11.05
N SER A 82 12.65 -29.68 9.80
CA SER A 82 11.45 -30.47 9.49
C SER A 82 11.58 -31.93 9.90
N GLU A 83 12.80 -32.48 9.88
CA GLU A 83 13.10 -33.85 10.31
C GLU A 83 13.02 -34.06 11.84
N ALA A 84 13.07 -32.98 12.62
CA ALA A 84 13.11 -33.02 14.08
C ALA A 84 12.41 -31.78 14.69
N PRO A 85 11.10 -31.61 14.47
CA PRO A 85 10.36 -30.46 14.95
C PRO A 85 10.42 -30.36 16.48
N GLY A 86 10.41 -29.12 16.99
CA GLY A 86 10.33 -28.86 18.41
C GLY A 86 9.03 -29.35 19.04
N ALA A 87 8.99 -29.35 20.38
CA ALA A 87 7.73 -29.59 21.07
C ALA A 87 6.81 -28.38 20.88
N GLY A 88 5.60 -28.61 20.37
CA GLY A 88 4.61 -27.55 20.12
C GLY A 88 4.93 -26.73 18.87
N GLU A 89 5.36 -27.37 17.79
CA GLU A 89 5.83 -26.75 16.56
C GLU A 89 5.46 -27.65 15.37
N CYS A 90 5.16 -27.06 14.21
CA CYS A 90 4.99 -27.83 12.98
C CYS A 90 6.32 -28.17 12.34
N ALA A 91 6.35 -29.22 11.53
CA ALA A 91 7.56 -29.59 10.81
C ALA A 91 7.85 -28.58 9.68
N HIS A 92 8.86 -27.74 9.88
CA HIS A 92 9.35 -26.78 8.89
C HIS A 92 10.87 -26.62 9.01
N ASP A 93 11.48 -26.05 7.98
CA ASP A 93 12.92 -25.74 7.96
C ASP A 93 13.12 -24.23 7.93
N ASP A 94 13.89 -23.72 8.88
CA ASP A 94 14.24 -22.31 8.88
C ASP A 94 15.32 -22.00 7.86
N TRP A 95 15.27 -20.76 7.38
CA TRP A 95 16.27 -20.23 6.50
C TRP A 95 17.52 -19.80 7.27
N THR A 96 18.60 -19.64 6.52
CA THR A 96 19.84 -19.04 7.03
C THR A 96 19.92 -17.62 6.48
N GLY A 97 20.25 -16.66 7.32
CA GLY A 97 20.43 -15.28 6.89
C GLY A 97 21.72 -15.06 6.10
N PRO A 98 21.86 -13.91 5.40
CA PRO A 98 23.03 -13.62 4.57
C PRO A 98 24.37 -13.58 5.34
N SER A 99 24.33 -13.39 6.66
CA SER A 99 25.53 -13.44 7.53
C SER A 99 25.76 -14.82 8.16
N GLN A 100 25.08 -15.85 7.64
CA GLN A 100 25.11 -17.24 8.10
C GLN A 100 24.50 -17.46 9.51
N GLU A 101 23.69 -16.53 9.98
CA GLU A 101 22.83 -16.69 11.15
C GLU A 101 21.71 -17.71 10.86
N PRO A 102 21.47 -18.69 11.74
CA PRO A 102 20.38 -19.64 11.56
C PRO A 102 19.05 -19.06 12.08
N GLY A 103 17.94 -19.70 11.74
CA GLY A 103 16.63 -19.45 12.38
C GLY A 103 15.81 -18.37 11.70
N ILE A 104 16.03 -18.07 10.42
CA ILE A 104 15.20 -17.06 9.74
C ILE A 104 13.86 -17.68 9.35
N ASP A 105 12.78 -17.20 9.98
CA ASP A 105 11.41 -17.59 9.72
C ASP A 105 10.89 -16.93 8.44
N TYR A 106 10.64 -17.74 7.40
CA TYR A 106 9.92 -17.32 6.21
C TYR A 106 9.26 -18.52 5.49
N GLY A 107 8.40 -19.25 6.20
CA GLY A 107 7.67 -20.41 5.70
C GLY A 107 6.77 -20.09 4.51
N PHE A 108 6.20 -18.87 4.45
CA PHE A 108 5.39 -18.45 3.30
C PHE A 108 6.18 -18.43 1.98
N LEU A 109 7.52 -18.40 2.02
CA LEU A 109 8.35 -18.52 0.82
C LEU A 109 8.07 -19.84 0.08
N ALA A 110 7.79 -20.93 0.79
CA ALA A 110 7.46 -22.23 0.19
C ALA A 110 6.17 -22.21 -0.65
N ILE A 111 5.30 -21.22 -0.45
CA ILE A 111 4.07 -21.01 -1.22
C ILE A 111 4.33 -20.16 -2.48
N ILE A 112 5.16 -19.12 -2.36
CA ILE A 112 5.32 -18.08 -3.39
C ILE A 112 6.53 -18.30 -4.31
N GLU A 113 7.50 -19.13 -3.91
CA GLU A 113 8.72 -19.39 -4.67
C GLU A 113 8.48 -20.24 -5.94
N ASN A 114 9.41 -20.12 -6.88
CA ASN A 114 9.35 -20.67 -8.23
C ASN A 114 9.54 -22.21 -8.28
N GLU A 115 8.61 -22.86 -8.99
CA GLU A 115 8.48 -24.30 -9.25
C GLU A 115 9.75 -25.03 -9.78
N ALA A 116 10.75 -24.32 -10.30
CA ALA A 116 12.00 -24.91 -10.80
C ALA A 116 12.77 -25.75 -9.74
N GLN A 117 12.41 -25.64 -8.46
CA GLN A 117 12.99 -26.35 -7.32
C GLN A 117 12.17 -27.58 -6.83
N ARG A 118 10.97 -27.87 -7.38
CA ARG A 118 10.11 -28.99 -6.91
C ARG A 118 10.07 -30.17 -7.90
N GLU A 119 10.29 -31.39 -7.40
CA GLU A 119 10.37 -32.63 -8.20
C GLU A 119 9.03 -33.08 -8.83
N ASP A 120 7.89 -32.60 -8.33
CA ASP A 120 6.54 -33.03 -8.73
C ASP A 120 5.92 -32.19 -9.85
N GLY A 121 6.56 -31.07 -10.24
CA GLY A 121 6.13 -30.20 -11.35
C GLY A 121 4.72 -29.63 -11.19
N LYS A 122 4.32 -29.34 -9.94
CA LYS A 122 3.05 -28.69 -9.62
C LYS A 122 3.29 -27.45 -8.75
N TYR A 123 2.77 -26.32 -9.22
CA TYR A 123 2.59 -25.09 -8.43
C TYR A 123 1.78 -25.36 -7.16
N VAL A 124 2.12 -24.68 -6.05
CA VAL A 124 1.18 -24.52 -4.93
C VAL A 124 0.14 -23.47 -5.36
N PHE A 125 0.53 -22.20 -5.56
CA PHE A 125 -0.36 -21.16 -6.13
C PHE A 125 0.35 -20.20 -7.09
N GLY A 126 0.07 -20.29 -8.40
CA GLY A 126 0.72 -19.45 -9.41
C GLY A 126 0.46 -17.94 -9.26
N GLY A 127 -0.66 -17.56 -8.66
CA GLY A 127 -1.06 -16.15 -8.48
C GLY A 127 -0.21 -15.34 -7.48
N PHE A 128 0.61 -15.99 -6.65
CA PHE A 128 1.43 -15.35 -5.62
C PHE A 128 2.86 -15.02 -6.04
N ARG A 129 3.26 -15.36 -7.26
CA ARG A 129 4.64 -15.08 -7.72
C ARG A 129 4.86 -13.58 -7.90
N GLU A 130 6.12 -13.17 -7.86
CA GLU A 130 6.51 -11.79 -8.17
C GLU A 130 5.92 -11.35 -9.52
N GLY A 131 5.26 -10.19 -9.52
CA GLY A 131 4.59 -9.62 -10.70
C GLY A 131 3.33 -10.36 -11.16
N GLN A 132 2.78 -11.29 -10.38
CA GLN A 132 1.47 -11.90 -10.62
C GLN A 132 0.35 -11.15 -9.88
N LEU A 133 -0.89 -11.63 -10.03
CA LEU A 133 -2.10 -10.96 -9.58
C LEU A 133 -2.02 -10.50 -8.11
N VAL A 134 -1.65 -11.38 -7.19
CA VAL A 134 -1.67 -11.04 -5.75
C VAL A 134 -0.59 -9.99 -5.42
N ASP A 135 0.62 -10.17 -5.94
CA ASP A 135 1.73 -9.21 -5.75
C ASP A 135 1.38 -7.83 -6.35
N GLY A 136 0.86 -7.81 -7.58
CA GLY A 136 0.45 -6.58 -8.25
C GLY A 136 -0.65 -5.83 -7.52
N VAL A 137 -1.64 -6.54 -6.96
CA VAL A 137 -2.73 -5.92 -6.21
C VAL A 137 -2.25 -5.32 -4.89
N ILE A 138 -1.41 -6.04 -4.12
CA ILE A 138 -0.85 -5.52 -2.86
C ILE A 138 0.01 -4.27 -3.13
N ARG A 139 0.86 -4.30 -4.16
CA ARG A 139 1.71 -3.17 -4.55
C ARG A 139 0.90 -1.98 -5.05
N GLY A 140 -0.18 -2.24 -5.80
CA GLY A 140 -1.12 -1.23 -6.26
C GLY A 140 -1.88 -0.56 -5.12
N ALA A 141 -2.28 -1.33 -4.10
CA ALA A 141 -3.07 -0.85 -2.96
C ALA A 141 -2.36 0.25 -2.16
N VAL A 142 -1.04 0.19 -2.03
CA VAL A 142 -0.28 1.27 -1.36
C VAL A 142 -0.29 2.56 -2.16
N LYS A 143 -0.17 2.47 -3.49
CA LYS A 143 -0.09 3.66 -4.35
C LYS A 143 -1.44 4.33 -4.56
N ASN A 144 -2.51 3.55 -4.73
CA ASN A 144 -3.85 4.08 -4.98
C ASN A 144 -4.58 4.51 -3.69
N GLY A 145 -4.01 4.22 -2.51
CA GLY A 145 -4.57 4.56 -1.21
C GLY A 145 -5.59 3.56 -0.67
N SER A 146 -5.81 2.42 -1.34
CA SER A 146 -6.61 1.30 -0.80
C SER A 146 -5.96 0.65 0.42
N MET A 147 -4.64 0.86 0.61
CA MET A 147 -3.87 0.43 1.77
C MET A 147 -2.76 1.45 2.08
N THR A 148 -3.10 2.57 2.73
CA THR A 148 -2.11 3.57 3.15
C THR A 148 -1.46 3.18 4.47
N ILE A 149 -0.14 2.99 4.47
CA ILE A 149 0.66 2.62 5.64
C ILE A 149 1.50 3.83 6.08
N LEU A 150 1.38 4.22 7.35
CA LEU A 150 2.13 5.31 7.96
C LEU A 150 3.07 4.76 9.03
N VAL A 151 4.32 5.21 9.05
CA VAL A 151 5.32 4.83 10.06
C VAL A 151 5.73 6.09 10.82
N GLN A 152 5.54 6.09 12.13
CA GLN A 152 5.97 7.15 13.03
C GLN A 152 7.14 6.67 13.89
N VAL A 153 8.21 7.46 13.93
CA VAL A 153 9.40 7.24 14.76
C VAL A 153 9.58 8.46 15.67
N ASP A 154 9.26 8.30 16.95
CA ASP A 154 9.45 9.33 17.98
C ASP A 154 10.75 9.10 18.76
N GLY A 155 11.34 10.21 19.24
CA GLY A 155 12.57 10.20 20.03
C GLY A 155 13.86 9.95 19.24
N LEU A 156 13.84 10.01 17.91
CA LEU A 156 15.06 9.84 17.10
C LEU A 156 15.97 11.09 17.20
N ASP A 157 17.06 10.98 17.94
CA ASP A 157 18.07 12.01 18.16
C ASP A 157 19.26 11.90 17.20
N ASP A 158 19.72 10.67 16.90
CA ASP A 158 20.78 10.39 15.92
C ASP A 158 20.33 9.33 14.90
N PRO A 159 20.11 9.70 13.62
CA PRO A 159 19.61 8.78 12.59
C PRO A 159 20.61 7.68 12.21
N ARG A 160 21.85 7.72 12.71
CA ARG A 160 22.84 6.65 12.52
C ARG A 160 22.91 5.73 13.72
N ASN A 161 22.79 6.22 14.95
CA ASN A 161 22.94 5.41 16.16
C ASN A 161 22.11 5.96 17.31
N ASP A 162 20.99 5.30 17.61
CA ASP A 162 20.05 5.68 18.66
C ASP A 162 19.62 4.45 19.46
N ASP A 163 19.70 4.49 20.79
CA ASP A 163 19.45 3.33 21.65
C ASP A 163 18.00 3.23 22.14
N ASP A 164 17.19 4.29 22.01
CA ASP A 164 15.78 4.28 22.46
C ASP A 164 14.89 5.15 21.59
N VAL A 165 14.27 4.54 20.58
CA VAL A 165 13.18 5.18 19.82
C VAL A 165 11.84 4.52 20.10
N ARG A 166 10.75 5.24 19.81
CA ARG A 166 9.39 4.70 19.80
C ARG A 166 8.90 4.60 18.37
N VAL A 167 8.42 3.42 17.98
CA VAL A 167 7.87 3.19 16.65
C VAL A 167 6.41 2.83 16.79
N GLN A 168 5.58 3.45 15.96
CA GLN A 168 4.18 3.08 15.80
C GLN A 168 3.80 3.16 14.32
N ILE A 169 3.14 2.12 13.84
CA ILE A 169 2.60 2.01 12.49
C ILE A 169 1.08 2.22 12.54
N TYR A 170 0.56 2.98 11.57
CA TYR A 170 -0.86 3.27 11.42
C TYR A 170 -1.33 2.97 10.00
N SER A 171 -2.61 2.67 9.86
CA SER A 171 -3.30 2.86 8.58
C SER A 171 -3.78 4.32 8.43
N SER A 172 -4.19 4.68 7.22
CA SER A 172 -4.87 5.95 6.92
C SER A 172 -6.01 5.74 5.92
N GLU A 173 -7.06 6.57 6.01
CA GLU A 173 -8.07 6.71 4.95
C GLU A 173 -7.62 7.71 3.86
N ASP A 174 -6.56 8.48 4.11
CA ASP A 174 -6.00 9.40 3.12
C ASP A 174 -5.18 8.63 2.09
N SER A 175 -5.34 8.99 0.81
CA SER A 175 -4.49 8.46 -0.27
C SER A 175 -3.20 9.28 -0.39
N PRO A 176 -2.03 8.65 -0.57
CA PRO A 176 -0.80 9.38 -0.84
C PRO A 176 -0.92 10.16 -2.15
N ALA A 177 -0.43 11.40 -2.16
CA ALA A 177 -0.37 12.19 -3.39
C ALA A 177 0.70 11.62 -4.32
N LEU A 178 0.37 11.45 -5.60
CA LEU A 178 1.28 10.91 -6.61
C LEU A 178 1.81 12.01 -7.52
N GLY A 179 3.08 11.89 -7.92
CA GLY A 179 3.71 12.71 -8.94
C GLY A 179 3.27 12.34 -10.35
N THR A 180 3.71 13.11 -11.35
CA THR A 180 3.44 12.81 -12.77
C THR A 180 4.13 11.53 -13.26
N ASP A 181 5.07 11.01 -12.47
CA ASP A 181 5.82 9.77 -12.65
C ASP A 181 5.22 8.60 -11.84
N ASN A 182 4.06 8.78 -11.22
CA ASN A 182 3.39 7.78 -10.38
C ASN A 182 4.17 7.40 -9.10
N SER A 183 5.10 8.26 -8.66
CA SER A 183 5.82 8.12 -7.39
C SER A 183 5.06 8.84 -6.27
N VAL A 184 5.07 8.28 -5.06
CA VAL A 184 4.51 8.95 -3.88
C VAL A 184 5.31 10.23 -3.59
N LEU A 185 4.61 11.35 -3.41
CA LEU A 185 5.21 12.65 -3.17
C LEU A 185 5.69 12.80 -1.72
N LEU A 186 6.91 13.29 -1.58
CA LEU A 186 7.51 13.69 -0.31
C LEU A 186 6.73 14.81 0.39
N GLY A 187 6.69 14.77 1.71
CA GLY A 187 6.18 15.84 2.57
C GLY A 187 4.65 15.97 2.57
N ALA A 188 3.93 14.93 2.14
CA ALA A 188 2.48 14.88 2.28
C ALA A 188 2.07 14.93 3.75
N THR A 189 0.94 15.57 4.05
CA THR A 189 0.32 15.51 5.38
C THR A 189 -0.80 14.50 5.35
N LEU A 190 -0.73 13.49 6.22
CA LEU A 190 -1.66 12.36 6.25
C LEU A 190 -2.18 12.16 7.68
N SER A 191 -3.47 11.88 7.79
CA SER A 191 -4.18 11.60 9.02
C SER A 191 -4.01 10.14 9.41
N ILE A 192 -3.86 9.83 10.70
CA ILE A 192 -4.04 8.46 11.15
C ILE A 192 -5.50 8.03 10.97
N HIS A 193 -5.74 6.74 10.71
CA HIS A 193 -7.08 6.17 10.62
C HIS A 193 -7.90 6.47 11.90
N PRO A 194 -9.20 6.81 11.83
CA PRO A 194 -9.98 7.15 13.02
C PRO A 194 -10.24 5.94 13.95
N ASP A 195 -10.39 4.74 13.39
CA ASP A 195 -10.48 3.50 14.18
C ASP A 195 -9.10 3.04 14.68
N SER A 196 -8.93 3.06 16.00
CA SER A 196 -7.71 2.65 16.71
C SER A 196 -7.29 1.20 16.50
N ARG A 197 -8.16 0.31 15.98
CA ARG A 197 -7.79 -1.07 15.65
C ARG A 197 -6.72 -1.15 14.55
N PHE A 198 -6.63 -0.11 13.72
CA PHE A 198 -5.62 0.01 12.66
C PHE A 198 -4.38 0.79 13.11
N HIS A 199 -4.21 0.96 14.42
CA HIS A 199 -3.00 1.51 15.02
C HIS A 199 -2.31 0.34 15.70
N SER A 200 -1.07 0.06 15.29
CA SER A 200 -0.22 -0.88 16.02
C SER A 200 0.02 -0.40 17.46
N GLY A 201 0.47 -1.29 18.33
CA GLY A 201 1.03 -0.86 19.63
C GLY A 201 2.27 0.01 19.44
N GLU A 202 2.48 0.98 20.33
CA GLU A 202 3.75 1.69 20.39
C GLU A 202 4.83 0.74 20.94
N VAL A 203 5.90 0.54 20.19
CA VAL A 203 7.01 -0.35 20.56
C VAL A 203 8.33 0.40 20.69
N ARG A 204 9.26 -0.21 21.42
CA ARG A 204 10.63 0.26 21.48
C ARG A 204 11.42 -0.22 20.26
N GLY A 205 12.31 0.61 19.77
CA GLY A 205 13.29 0.24 18.76
C GLY A 205 14.65 0.86 19.04
N SER A 206 15.61 0.52 18.19
CA SER A 206 16.96 1.11 18.19
C SER A 206 17.46 1.28 16.76
N VAL A 207 18.31 2.28 16.55
CA VAL A 207 19.03 2.51 15.29
C VAL A 207 20.50 2.14 15.49
N VAL A 208 21.04 1.28 14.63
CA VAL A 208 22.46 0.92 14.61
C VAL A 208 22.98 1.04 13.18
N ASP A 209 24.01 1.86 12.99
CA ASP A 209 24.61 2.16 11.68
C ASP A 209 23.60 2.59 10.60
N GLY A 210 22.53 3.28 11.00
CA GLY A 210 21.44 3.75 10.14
C GLY A 210 20.28 2.77 9.97
N VAL A 211 20.36 1.58 10.57
CA VAL A 211 19.30 0.56 10.50
C VAL A 211 18.42 0.63 11.74
N LEU A 212 17.17 1.03 11.56
CA LEU A 212 16.13 0.97 12.58
C LEU A 212 15.60 -0.47 12.69
N THR A 213 15.60 -1.02 13.90
CA THR A 213 14.90 -2.27 14.23
C THR A 213 13.92 -2.03 15.36
N ALA A 214 12.67 -2.49 15.20
CA ALA A 214 11.60 -2.33 16.19
C ALA A 214 10.60 -3.50 16.15
N GLY A 215 10.11 -3.91 17.31
CA GLY A 215 9.16 -5.03 17.43
C GLY A 215 9.24 -5.71 18.81
N PRO A 216 8.39 -6.73 19.06
CA PRO A 216 7.29 -7.19 18.21
C PRO A 216 6.06 -6.28 18.29
N MET A 217 5.25 -6.20 17.23
CA MET A 217 3.98 -5.45 17.18
C MET A 217 2.94 -6.11 16.27
N ASP A 218 1.66 -5.84 16.50
CA ASP A 218 0.59 -6.29 15.59
C ASP A 218 0.28 -5.21 14.56
N LEU A 219 0.20 -5.62 13.31
CA LEU A 219 -0.11 -4.78 12.16
C LEU A 219 -1.47 -5.15 11.60
N ARG A 220 -2.31 -4.15 11.42
CA ARG A 220 -3.64 -4.32 10.83
C ARG A 220 -3.86 -3.24 9.78
N PHE A 221 -4.13 -3.66 8.56
CA PHE A 221 -4.37 -2.77 7.43
C PHE A 221 -5.74 -3.07 6.82
N PRO A 222 -6.60 -2.07 6.61
CA PRO A 222 -7.77 -2.27 5.79
C PRO A 222 -7.31 -2.55 4.37
N ILE A 223 -7.96 -3.53 3.73
CA ILE A 223 -7.78 -3.84 2.32
C ILE A 223 -9.14 -3.69 1.66
N ASP A 224 -9.24 -2.74 0.74
CA ASP A 224 -10.37 -2.57 -0.18
C ASP A 224 -9.84 -2.66 -1.62
N ILE A 225 -9.77 -3.91 -2.13
CA ILE A 225 -9.26 -4.24 -3.46
C ILE A 225 -10.31 -5.08 -4.21
N MET A 226 -10.94 -4.50 -5.23
CA MET A 226 -11.90 -5.18 -6.12
C MET A 226 -13.01 -5.97 -5.38
N ILE A 227 -12.77 -7.27 -5.18
CA ILE A 227 -13.67 -8.27 -4.61
C ILE A 227 -13.42 -8.54 -3.12
N VAL A 228 -12.42 -7.90 -2.52
CA VAL A 228 -12.00 -8.13 -1.13
C VAL A 228 -12.17 -6.84 -0.34
N ARG A 229 -12.97 -6.94 0.72
CA ARG A 229 -13.09 -5.94 1.79
C ARG A 229 -12.85 -6.62 3.10
N ASP A 230 -11.60 -6.60 3.53
CA ASP A 230 -11.16 -7.27 4.74
C ASP A 230 -10.01 -6.50 5.40
N GLU A 231 -9.43 -7.08 6.43
CA GLU A 231 -8.31 -6.53 7.18
C GLU A 231 -7.13 -7.51 7.06
N LEU A 232 -6.02 -7.07 6.47
CA LEU A 232 -4.75 -7.79 6.55
C LEU A 232 -4.23 -7.68 7.97
N LEU A 233 -4.09 -8.82 8.63
CA LEU A 233 -3.53 -8.93 9.98
C LEU A 233 -2.20 -9.69 9.92
N ILE A 234 -1.14 -9.02 10.38
CA ILE A 234 0.16 -9.64 10.59
C ILE A 234 0.52 -9.41 12.06
N HIS A 235 0.62 -10.47 12.86
CA HIS A 235 0.90 -10.36 14.29
C HIS A 235 2.36 -10.69 14.61
N ASP A 236 2.80 -10.29 15.81
CA ASP A 236 4.18 -10.45 16.30
C ASP A 236 5.25 -9.96 15.30
N SER A 237 4.93 -8.87 14.61
CA SER A 237 5.74 -8.34 13.52
C SER A 237 6.95 -7.55 14.01
N TRP A 238 8.04 -7.68 13.28
CA TRP A 238 9.27 -6.92 13.43
C TRP A 238 9.57 -6.12 12.17
N LEU A 239 9.99 -4.87 12.37
CA LEU A 239 10.43 -3.95 11.33
C LEU A 239 11.97 -3.86 11.35
N ARG A 240 12.61 -3.98 10.19
CA ARG A 240 14.03 -3.62 9.97
C ARG A 240 14.15 -2.77 8.73
N VAL A 241 14.55 -1.51 8.88
CA VAL A 241 14.67 -0.56 7.76
C VAL A 241 15.95 0.27 7.85
N ASP A 242 16.58 0.49 6.71
CA ASP A 242 17.61 1.51 6.53
C ASP A 242 16.94 2.89 6.48
N LEU A 243 17.34 3.78 7.38
CA LEU A 243 16.93 5.18 7.38
C LEU A 243 17.76 5.94 6.34
N LEU A 244 17.08 6.49 5.34
CA LEU A 244 17.63 7.32 4.28
C LEU A 244 17.34 8.80 4.57
N ASP A 245 17.97 9.71 3.82
CA ASP A 245 17.79 11.15 4.03
C ASP A 245 16.32 11.60 3.91
N ASP A 246 15.60 11.05 2.91
CA ASP A 246 14.24 11.44 2.55
C ASP A 246 13.22 10.29 2.70
N GLY A 247 13.61 9.16 3.31
CA GLY A 247 12.77 7.96 3.32
C GLY A 247 13.38 6.78 4.06
N PHE A 248 12.87 5.59 3.75
CA PHE A 248 13.42 4.33 4.26
C PHE A 248 13.22 3.20 3.26
N GLU A 249 14.03 2.16 3.38
CA GLU A 249 13.87 0.88 2.67
C GLU A 249 14.18 -0.27 3.62
N GLY A 250 13.47 -1.39 3.49
CA GLY A 250 13.74 -2.58 4.29
C GLY A 250 12.57 -3.55 4.29
N MET A 251 12.25 -4.10 5.46
CA MET A 251 11.29 -5.18 5.59
C MET A 251 10.49 -5.18 6.88
N VAL A 252 9.35 -5.85 6.79
CA VAL A 252 8.51 -6.28 7.90
C VAL A 252 8.41 -7.80 7.85
N SER A 253 8.67 -8.48 8.95
CA SER A 253 8.43 -9.92 9.09
C SER A 253 7.50 -10.20 10.26
N GLY A 254 6.62 -11.17 10.15
CA GLY A 254 5.67 -11.54 11.20
C GLY A 254 4.81 -12.71 10.78
N TYR A 255 3.78 -13.04 11.55
CA TYR A 255 2.90 -14.17 11.28
C TYR A 255 1.59 -13.72 10.64
N TRP A 256 1.18 -14.41 9.57
CA TRP A 256 -0.08 -14.17 8.87
C TRP A 256 -0.98 -15.40 8.96
N ASP A 257 -2.14 -15.22 9.60
CA ASP A 257 -3.11 -16.29 9.86
C ASP A 257 -3.59 -16.97 8.58
N VAL A 258 -3.59 -18.31 8.58
CA VAL A 258 -4.17 -19.14 7.51
C VAL A 258 -5.60 -18.74 7.21
N ALA A 259 -6.39 -18.46 8.26
CA ALA A 259 -7.78 -18.02 8.10
C ALA A 259 -7.87 -16.67 7.39
N ASN A 260 -6.99 -15.72 7.71
CA ASN A 260 -6.97 -14.41 7.07
C ASN A 260 -6.49 -14.49 5.61
N ILE A 261 -5.47 -15.31 5.32
CA ILE A 261 -5.03 -15.58 3.93
C ILE A 261 -6.16 -16.23 3.13
N ARG A 262 -6.91 -17.14 3.75
CA ARG A 262 -8.06 -17.81 3.12
C ARG A 262 -9.16 -16.83 2.75
N ASP A 263 -9.50 -15.92 3.65
CA ASP A 263 -10.60 -14.96 3.44
C ASP A 263 -10.20 -13.82 2.48
N ILE A 264 -8.94 -13.37 2.52
CA ILE A 264 -8.42 -12.32 1.63
C ILE A 264 -8.09 -12.86 0.23
N ILE A 265 -7.57 -14.08 0.12
CA ILE A 265 -7.01 -14.58 -1.14
C ILE A 265 -7.69 -15.87 -1.59
N GLY A 266 -7.75 -16.88 -0.72
CA GLY A 266 -8.26 -18.21 -1.06
C GLY A 266 -9.66 -18.15 -1.68
N VAL A 267 -10.65 -17.72 -0.88
CA VAL A 267 -12.06 -17.65 -1.29
C VAL A 267 -12.29 -16.69 -2.46
N PRO A 268 -11.80 -15.43 -2.43
CA PRO A 268 -12.12 -14.48 -3.50
C PRO A 268 -11.54 -14.90 -4.86
N THR A 269 -10.32 -15.46 -4.88
CA THR A 269 -9.70 -15.90 -6.15
C THR A 269 -10.34 -17.18 -6.69
N THR A 270 -10.83 -18.08 -5.83
CA THR A 270 -11.53 -19.29 -6.28
C THR A 270 -12.94 -19.00 -6.78
N ASP A 271 -13.68 -18.14 -6.08
CA ASP A 271 -15.07 -17.81 -6.42
C ASP A 271 -15.15 -16.96 -7.69
N ASN A 272 -14.11 -16.17 -7.96
CA ASN A 272 -14.02 -15.36 -9.18
C ASN A 272 -13.38 -16.13 -10.35
N GLY A 273 -13.96 -17.27 -10.70
CA GLY A 273 -13.57 -18.04 -11.88
C GLY A 273 -12.18 -18.68 -11.78
N ASN A 274 -11.68 -18.90 -10.55
CA ASN A 274 -10.34 -19.43 -10.29
C ASN A 274 -9.21 -18.56 -10.87
N ALA A 275 -9.24 -17.26 -10.55
CA ALA A 275 -8.29 -16.26 -11.03
C ALA A 275 -6.83 -16.57 -10.66
N ALA A 276 -6.60 -17.30 -9.57
CA ALA A 276 -5.26 -17.68 -9.10
C ALA A 276 -4.83 -19.13 -9.44
N ASN A 277 -5.66 -19.84 -10.20
CA ASN A 277 -5.41 -21.18 -10.76
C ASN A 277 -5.23 -22.31 -9.71
N PHE A 278 -6.03 -22.32 -8.66
CA PHE A 278 -6.17 -23.38 -7.66
C PHE A 278 -7.62 -23.54 -7.19
N THR A 279 -8.03 -24.71 -6.68
CA THR A 279 -9.32 -24.86 -5.99
C THR A 279 -9.19 -24.53 -4.51
N ILE A 280 -10.30 -24.19 -3.84
CA ILE A 280 -10.27 -23.92 -2.40
C ILE A 280 -9.83 -25.14 -1.59
N GLU A 281 -10.10 -26.36 -2.06
CA GLU A 281 -9.61 -27.59 -1.41
C GLU A 281 -8.09 -27.74 -1.54
N GLN A 282 -7.52 -27.42 -2.71
CA GLN A 282 -6.06 -27.38 -2.89
C GLN A 282 -5.45 -26.29 -2.02
N PHE A 283 -6.15 -25.18 -1.86
CA PHE A 283 -5.75 -24.10 -0.97
C PHE A 283 -5.69 -24.58 0.49
N ASP A 284 -6.80 -25.09 1.00
CA ASP A 284 -6.94 -25.54 2.39
C ASP A 284 -5.95 -26.68 2.71
N GLU A 285 -5.72 -27.62 1.78
CA GLU A 285 -4.72 -28.70 1.93
C GLU A 285 -3.30 -28.14 2.04
N ALA A 286 -2.88 -27.26 1.13
CA ALA A 286 -1.54 -26.70 1.17
C ALA A 286 -1.29 -25.80 2.37
N MET A 287 -2.30 -25.02 2.82
CA MET A 287 -2.17 -24.21 4.03
C MET A 287 -2.00 -25.08 5.28
N ALA A 288 -2.74 -26.18 5.39
CA ALA A 288 -2.61 -27.11 6.51
C ALA A 288 -1.26 -27.84 6.52
N ASP A 289 -0.70 -28.13 5.35
CA ASP A 289 0.57 -28.85 5.22
C ASP A 289 1.80 -27.96 5.41
N LEU A 290 1.72 -26.67 5.06
CA LEU A 290 2.88 -25.78 4.98
C LEU A 290 2.94 -24.72 6.10
N ALA A 291 1.85 -24.49 6.84
CA ALA A 291 1.85 -23.54 7.95
C ALA A 291 2.90 -23.91 9.00
N ASP A 292 3.62 -22.92 9.50
CA ASP A 292 4.77 -23.07 10.40
C ASP A 292 4.61 -22.32 11.74
N GLY A 293 3.69 -21.35 11.81
CA GLY A 293 3.43 -20.55 13.00
C GLY A 293 2.17 -20.95 13.79
N ASP A 294 2.14 -20.59 15.07
CA ASP A 294 1.00 -20.79 15.99
C ASP A 294 0.48 -22.22 16.05
N TYR A 295 1.32 -23.13 16.53
CA TYR A 295 0.95 -24.52 16.74
C TYR A 295 -0.22 -24.66 17.73
N ASP A 296 -1.31 -25.28 17.28
CA ASP A 296 -2.45 -25.64 18.11
C ASP A 296 -2.34 -27.10 18.59
N GLU A 297 -2.13 -27.29 19.89
CA GLU A 297 -2.06 -28.63 20.51
C GLU A 297 -3.35 -29.46 20.33
N GLY A 298 -4.49 -28.81 20.15
CA GLY A 298 -5.79 -29.47 20.00
C GLY A 298 -5.98 -30.12 18.64
N THR A 299 -5.49 -29.47 17.58
CA THR A 299 -5.60 -29.94 16.19
C THR A 299 -4.31 -30.60 15.69
N GLY A 300 -3.16 -30.25 16.28
CA GLY A 300 -1.83 -30.66 15.81
C GLY A 300 -1.38 -29.93 14.55
N LEU A 301 -2.00 -28.78 14.24
CA LEU A 301 -1.74 -27.97 13.05
C LEU A 301 -1.28 -26.57 13.45
N CYS A 302 -0.55 -25.92 12.55
CA CYS A 302 -0.17 -24.53 12.65
C CYS A 302 -1.26 -23.65 12.02
N ALA A 303 -1.50 -22.50 12.63
CA ALA A 303 -2.60 -21.61 12.28
C ALA A 303 -2.14 -20.36 11.51
N SER A 304 -0.84 -20.12 11.38
CA SER A 304 -0.27 -18.98 10.68
C SER A 304 0.98 -19.37 9.88
N PHE A 305 1.37 -18.46 8.98
CA PHE A 305 2.64 -18.52 8.26
C PHE A 305 3.59 -17.45 8.75
N SER A 306 4.85 -17.78 8.95
CA SER A 306 5.89 -16.75 9.00
C SER A 306 6.07 -16.13 7.61
N THR A 307 5.99 -14.80 7.56
CA THR A 307 5.96 -13.99 6.34
C THR A 307 6.98 -12.88 6.40
N ALA A 308 7.47 -12.47 5.23
CA ALA A 308 8.33 -11.31 5.06
C ALA A 308 7.83 -10.45 3.90
N PHE A 309 7.74 -9.15 4.15
CA PHE A 309 7.34 -8.13 3.19
C PHE A 309 8.46 -7.12 3.03
N ARG A 310 8.78 -6.75 1.79
CA ARG A 310 9.56 -5.54 1.52
C ARG A 310 8.69 -4.32 1.70
N VAL A 311 9.26 -3.30 2.31
CA VAL A 311 8.62 -2.01 2.51
C VAL A 311 9.61 -0.89 2.20
N SER A 312 9.12 0.13 1.50
CA SER A 312 9.83 1.40 1.36
C SER A 312 8.88 2.54 1.59
N GLY A 313 9.41 3.69 2.02
CA GLY A 313 8.61 4.86 2.28
C GLY A 313 9.37 6.16 2.11
N VAL A 314 8.60 7.24 2.01
CA VAL A 314 9.09 8.60 1.87
C VAL A 314 8.61 9.45 3.05
N GLN A 315 9.37 10.48 3.41
CA GLN A 315 9.03 11.33 4.54
C GLN A 315 7.67 12.01 4.38
N ALA A 316 6.89 12.06 5.46
CA ALA A 316 5.55 12.65 5.52
C ALA A 316 5.29 13.30 6.89
N PHE A 317 4.28 14.16 6.97
CA PHE A 317 3.76 14.69 8.24
C PHE A 317 2.53 13.89 8.66
N ILE A 318 2.61 13.19 9.78
CA ILE A 318 1.48 12.44 10.32
C ILE A 318 0.72 13.32 11.31
N VAL A 319 -0.60 13.43 11.16
CA VAL A 319 -1.46 14.18 12.09
C VAL A 319 -2.41 13.26 12.82
N SER A 320 -2.71 13.63 14.07
CA SER A 320 -3.78 13.01 14.86
C SER A 320 -5.10 13.10 14.11
N ASP A 321 -5.98 12.11 14.35
CA ASP A 321 -7.31 12.03 13.74
C ASP A 321 -7.96 13.42 13.68
N SER A 322 -8.25 13.82 12.45
CA SER A 322 -8.84 15.09 12.10
C SER A 322 -9.93 14.81 11.10
N PRO A 323 -11.11 15.45 11.22
CA PRO A 323 -12.14 15.31 10.21
C PRO A 323 -11.56 15.67 8.83
N PRO A 324 -11.92 14.94 7.76
CA PRO A 324 -11.25 15.00 6.47
C PRO A 324 -11.21 16.45 5.95
N GLY A 325 -10.00 16.96 5.82
CA GLY A 325 -9.73 18.39 5.62
C GLY A 325 -8.47 18.64 4.80
N GLY A 326 -8.22 17.84 3.77
CA GLY A 326 -7.17 18.08 2.76
C GLY A 326 -7.74 18.73 1.50
N MET A 327 -7.43 19.99 1.28
CA MET A 327 -7.87 20.79 0.11
C MET A 327 -7.08 20.42 -1.16
N GLY A 328 -7.77 19.90 -2.17
CA GLY A 328 -7.35 19.93 -3.57
C GLY A 328 -8.42 20.61 -4.45
N GLY A 329 -8.14 21.82 -4.93
CA GLY A 329 -8.82 22.42 -6.10
C GLY A 329 -10.23 23.01 -5.89
N ASN A 330 -10.31 24.31 -5.68
CA ASN A 330 -11.57 25.07 -5.62
C ASN A 330 -12.17 25.28 -7.03
N GLY A 331 -13.42 24.83 -7.23
CA GLY A 331 -14.17 25.00 -8.47
C GLY A 331 -15.70 24.93 -8.30
N GLY A 332 -16.29 25.85 -7.54
CA GLY A 332 -17.63 26.39 -7.86
C GLY A 332 -18.90 25.61 -7.47
N SER A 333 -19.39 25.92 -6.27
CA SER A 333 -20.81 26.16 -5.92
C SER A 333 -21.89 25.09 -6.23
N GLY A 334 -22.29 24.36 -5.18
CA GLY A 334 -23.71 24.27 -4.79
C GLY A 334 -24.30 22.87 -4.60
N GLY A 335 -24.36 22.42 -3.35
CA GLY A 335 -25.19 21.28 -2.92
C GLY A 335 -24.44 20.32 -2.02
N GLY A 336 -24.84 20.21 -0.75
CA GLY A 336 -24.28 19.22 0.16
C GLY A 336 -24.56 17.80 -0.34
N GLY A 337 -23.49 17.07 -0.60
CA GLY A 337 -23.46 15.67 -0.95
C GLY A 337 -22.04 15.17 -0.71
N MET A 338 -21.93 13.94 -0.18
CA MET A 338 -20.68 13.18 -0.11
C MET A 338 -19.87 13.39 -1.40
N ILE A 339 -18.58 13.69 -1.28
CA ILE A 339 -17.67 13.51 -2.41
C ILE A 339 -17.62 12.00 -2.63
N PRO A 340 -18.15 11.47 -3.74
CA PRO A 340 -18.08 10.03 -3.98
C PRO A 340 -16.64 9.68 -4.32
N THR A 341 -16.10 8.66 -3.65
CA THR A 341 -15.00 7.86 -4.17
C THR A 341 -15.36 7.33 -5.57
N PRO A 342 -14.39 7.05 -6.46
CA PRO A 342 -14.65 6.59 -7.83
C PRO A 342 -15.53 5.33 -7.95
N LEU A 343 -15.75 4.61 -6.85
CA LEU A 343 -16.57 3.40 -6.70
C LEU A 343 -18.10 3.54 -6.97
N ASP A 344 -18.62 4.70 -7.36
CA ASP A 344 -20.07 4.94 -7.53
C ASP A 344 -20.54 5.27 -8.97
N GLN A 345 -19.73 5.01 -10.02
CA GLN A 345 -20.01 5.60 -11.35
C GLN A 345 -20.96 4.81 -12.28
N CYS A 346 -21.41 3.60 -11.93
CA CYS A 346 -22.46 2.86 -12.68
C CYS A 346 -23.66 2.50 -11.78
N VAL A 347 -24.06 3.40 -10.85
CA VAL A 347 -25.02 3.12 -9.76
C VAL A 347 -26.50 3.26 -10.15
N ASN A 348 -26.82 3.65 -11.39
CA ASN A 348 -28.24 3.68 -11.79
C ASN A 348 -28.69 2.33 -12.35
N ASP A 349 -29.92 1.94 -12.02
CA ASP A 349 -30.56 0.70 -12.47
C ASP A 349 -30.53 0.53 -14.01
N GLY A 350 -30.42 1.63 -14.75
CA GLY A 350 -30.33 1.62 -16.22
C GLY A 350 -28.99 1.13 -16.74
N ASP A 351 -27.88 1.57 -16.15
CA ASP A 351 -26.53 1.14 -16.51
C ASP A 351 -26.29 -0.31 -16.12
N GLN A 352 -26.80 -0.73 -14.95
CA GLN A 352 -26.75 -2.13 -14.53
C GLN A 352 -27.53 -3.04 -15.49
N ALA A 353 -28.75 -2.65 -15.86
CA ALA A 353 -29.55 -3.40 -16.83
C ALA A 353 -28.89 -3.45 -18.22
N ALA A 354 -28.18 -2.39 -18.63
CA ALA A 354 -27.44 -2.37 -19.88
C ALA A 354 -26.23 -3.33 -19.85
N LEU A 355 -25.48 -3.39 -18.74
CA LEU A 355 -24.40 -4.35 -18.56
C LEU A 355 -24.91 -5.80 -18.57
N GLU A 356 -26.00 -6.08 -17.87
CA GLU A 356 -26.64 -7.41 -17.87
C GLU A 356 -27.14 -7.81 -19.27
N ALA A 357 -27.65 -6.86 -20.05
CA ALA A 357 -28.11 -7.10 -21.42
C ALA A 357 -26.97 -7.39 -22.41
N LEU A 358 -25.75 -6.92 -22.11
CA LEU A 358 -24.56 -7.18 -22.91
C LEU A 358 -23.91 -8.53 -22.57
N ALA A 359 -24.12 -9.04 -21.36
CA ALA A 359 -23.52 -10.30 -20.93
C ALA A 359 -23.92 -11.48 -21.85
N THR A 360 -22.96 -12.37 -22.10
CA THR A 360 -23.13 -13.61 -22.87
C THR A 360 -22.74 -14.81 -22.01
N GLU A 361 -22.96 -16.04 -22.49
CA GLU A 361 -22.53 -17.25 -21.77
C GLU A 361 -21.00 -17.35 -21.62
N GLU A 362 -20.22 -16.66 -22.46
CA GLU A 362 -18.76 -16.73 -22.48
C GLU A 362 -18.08 -15.47 -21.91
N LEU A 363 -18.78 -14.34 -21.82
CA LEU A 363 -18.21 -13.05 -21.39
C LEU A 363 -19.22 -12.24 -20.58
N THR A 364 -18.74 -11.60 -19.51
CA THR A 364 -19.54 -10.67 -18.70
C THR A 364 -19.72 -9.34 -19.43
N GLY A 365 -20.77 -8.59 -19.09
CA GLY A 365 -21.02 -7.26 -19.65
C GLY A 365 -19.82 -6.30 -19.53
N PRO A 366 -19.17 -6.19 -18.35
CA PRO A 366 -17.98 -5.36 -18.18
C PRO A 366 -16.79 -5.79 -19.07
N ALA A 367 -16.58 -7.09 -19.29
CA ALA A 367 -15.53 -7.57 -20.18
C ALA A 367 -15.76 -7.13 -21.64
N ILE A 368 -17.02 -7.13 -22.10
CA ILE A 368 -17.41 -6.64 -23.42
C ILE A 368 -17.19 -5.12 -23.53
N VAL A 369 -17.49 -4.36 -22.47
CA VAL A 369 -17.21 -2.92 -22.42
C VAL A 369 -15.71 -2.64 -22.50
N GLY A 370 -14.88 -3.41 -21.79
CA GLY A 370 -13.41 -3.31 -21.87
C GLY A 370 -12.87 -3.59 -23.28
N MET A 371 -13.42 -4.59 -23.98
CA MET A 371 -13.08 -4.86 -25.38
C MET A 371 -13.44 -3.68 -26.29
N ILE A 372 -14.66 -3.12 -26.16
CA ILE A 372 -15.11 -1.94 -26.93
C ILE A 372 -14.21 -0.73 -26.63
N ALA A 373 -13.84 -0.53 -25.36
CA ALA A 373 -12.95 0.52 -24.93
C ALA A 373 -11.56 0.40 -25.59
N GLY A 374 -11.06 -0.81 -25.82
CA GLY A 374 -9.82 -1.07 -26.56
C GLY A 374 -9.93 -0.80 -28.07
N ASP A 375 -11.12 -0.96 -28.65
CA ASP A 375 -11.37 -0.77 -30.09
C ASP A 375 -11.69 0.69 -30.46
N CYS A 376 -12.33 1.44 -29.57
CA CYS A 376 -12.72 2.85 -29.77
C CYS A 376 -11.56 3.80 -30.13
N PRO A 377 -10.36 3.72 -29.52
CA PRO A 377 -9.20 4.54 -29.90
C PRO A 377 -8.87 4.45 -31.40
N LEU A 378 -8.94 3.25 -31.96
CA LEU A 378 -8.53 2.96 -33.34
C LEU A 378 -9.66 3.14 -34.36
N SER A 379 -10.90 2.91 -33.94
CA SER A 379 -12.06 2.94 -34.83
C SER A 379 -12.76 4.30 -34.90
N ALA A 380 -12.80 5.04 -33.79
CA ALA A 380 -13.56 6.28 -33.68
C ALA A 380 -12.71 7.51 -33.31
N CYS A 381 -11.61 7.33 -32.58
CA CYS A 381 -10.86 8.44 -31.96
C CYS A 381 -9.46 8.66 -32.56
N THR A 382 -9.32 8.45 -33.86
CA THR A 382 -8.00 8.47 -34.54
C THR A 382 -7.27 9.82 -34.46
N ALA A 383 -7.99 10.94 -34.38
CA ALA A 383 -7.37 12.27 -34.30
C ALA A 383 -6.79 12.53 -32.90
N GLU A 384 -7.55 12.16 -31.87
CA GLU A 384 -7.21 12.26 -30.45
C GLU A 384 -6.10 11.28 -30.08
N LEU A 385 -6.15 10.06 -30.64
CA LEU A 385 -5.09 9.06 -30.55
C LEU A 385 -3.77 9.61 -31.12
N GLY A 386 -3.83 10.28 -32.27
CA GLY A 386 -2.67 10.95 -32.85
C GLY A 386 -2.08 12.03 -31.93
N GLY A 387 -2.93 12.75 -31.20
CA GLY A 387 -2.52 13.71 -30.18
C GLY A 387 -1.71 13.05 -29.05
N VAL A 388 -2.27 12.00 -28.45
CA VAL A 388 -1.61 11.26 -27.36
C VAL A 388 -0.28 10.66 -27.80
N LEU A 389 -0.23 10.08 -29.01
CA LEU A 389 1.01 9.51 -29.55
C LEU A 389 2.08 10.55 -29.91
N SER A 390 1.68 11.80 -30.11
CA SER A 390 2.60 12.88 -30.52
C SER A 390 3.25 13.61 -29.36
N ASP A 391 2.50 13.92 -28.29
CA ASP A 391 3.02 14.70 -27.16
C ASP A 391 2.67 14.15 -25.77
N GLY A 392 1.81 13.12 -25.66
CA GLY A 392 1.46 12.47 -24.39
C GLY A 392 0.83 13.41 -23.34
N SER A 393 0.44 14.63 -23.72
CA SER A 393 -0.01 15.64 -22.78
C SER A 393 -1.29 15.21 -22.07
N GLU A 394 -1.51 15.74 -20.86
CA GLU A 394 -2.75 15.51 -20.10
C GLU A 394 -3.99 15.97 -20.90
N ALA A 395 -3.87 17.08 -21.63
CA ALA A 395 -4.93 17.56 -22.51
C ALA A 395 -5.23 16.58 -23.67
N ALA A 396 -4.19 16.00 -24.28
CA ALA A 396 -4.37 14.98 -25.32
C ALA A 396 -5.00 13.70 -24.75
N ARG A 397 -4.58 13.28 -23.55
CA ARG A 397 -5.15 12.12 -22.84
C ARG A 397 -6.61 12.34 -22.46
N SER A 398 -6.96 13.51 -21.95
CA SER A 398 -8.35 13.89 -21.64
C SER A 398 -9.22 13.88 -22.89
N ALA A 399 -8.74 14.48 -24.00
CA ALA A 399 -9.50 14.50 -25.25
C ALA A 399 -9.72 13.09 -25.83
N LEU A 400 -8.71 12.22 -25.73
CA LEU A 400 -8.85 10.82 -26.12
C LEU A 400 -9.83 10.08 -25.21
N GLY A 401 -9.75 10.30 -23.89
CA GLY A 401 -10.66 9.68 -22.92
C GLY A 401 -12.12 10.05 -23.16
N ASP A 402 -12.40 11.34 -23.40
CA ASP A 402 -13.75 11.84 -23.72
C ASP A 402 -14.29 11.22 -25.01
N CYS A 403 -13.44 11.09 -26.04
CA CYS A 403 -13.84 10.46 -27.29
C CYS A 403 -14.15 8.97 -27.11
N ILE A 404 -13.31 8.23 -26.38
CA ILE A 404 -13.52 6.80 -26.11
C ILE A 404 -14.78 6.60 -25.29
N ALA A 405 -15.02 7.42 -24.25
CA ALA A 405 -16.24 7.38 -23.45
C ALA A 405 -17.49 7.56 -24.32
N SER A 406 -17.49 8.54 -25.23
CA SER A 406 -18.59 8.75 -26.18
C SER A 406 -18.80 7.53 -27.08
N CYS A 407 -17.71 6.95 -27.60
CA CYS A 407 -17.76 5.75 -28.44
C CYS A 407 -18.32 4.53 -27.71
N ILE A 408 -17.94 4.31 -26.44
CA ILE A 408 -18.50 3.24 -25.61
C ILE A 408 -19.99 3.49 -25.36
N SER A 409 -20.37 4.72 -24.99
CA SER A 409 -21.76 5.09 -24.70
C SER A 409 -22.68 4.84 -25.90
N GLU A 410 -22.24 5.21 -27.11
CA GLU A 410 -22.98 4.97 -28.34
C GLU A 410 -23.17 3.48 -28.66
N GLN A 411 -22.19 2.64 -28.32
CA GLN A 411 -22.21 1.20 -28.63
C GLN A 411 -22.93 0.36 -27.56
N THR A 412 -22.91 0.80 -26.31
CA THR A 412 -23.41 0.02 -25.16
C THR A 412 -24.70 0.58 -24.57
N GLY A 413 -25.00 1.86 -24.82
CA GLY A 413 -26.12 2.57 -24.20
C GLY A 413 -25.86 3.00 -22.75
N LEU A 414 -24.64 2.80 -22.24
CA LEU A 414 -24.24 3.21 -20.89
C LEU A 414 -24.18 4.74 -20.76
N SER A 415 -24.42 5.23 -19.55
CA SER A 415 -24.37 6.64 -19.21
C SER A 415 -22.98 7.26 -19.40
N GLY A 416 -22.93 8.58 -19.58
CA GLY A 416 -21.68 9.32 -19.68
C GLY A 416 -20.80 9.22 -18.42
N ALA A 417 -21.42 9.03 -17.24
CA ALA A 417 -20.69 8.80 -16.00
C ALA A 417 -19.97 7.45 -16.01
N CYS A 418 -20.69 6.38 -16.37
CA CYS A 418 -20.13 5.02 -16.43
C CYS A 418 -19.05 4.91 -17.52
N THR A 419 -19.28 5.51 -18.69
CA THR A 419 -18.35 5.43 -19.83
C THR A 419 -17.15 6.37 -19.73
N GLY A 420 -17.27 7.49 -19.02
CA GLY A 420 -16.15 8.42 -18.76
C GLY A 420 -14.98 7.76 -18.04
N CYS A 421 -15.29 6.83 -17.14
CA CYS A 421 -14.30 6.05 -16.42
C CYS A 421 -13.52 5.10 -17.36
N TYR A 422 -14.21 4.27 -18.15
CA TYR A 422 -13.56 3.39 -19.15
C TYR A 422 -12.76 4.17 -20.20
N GLY A 423 -13.28 5.33 -20.63
CA GLY A 423 -12.57 6.22 -21.55
C GLY A 423 -11.24 6.70 -20.97
N SER A 424 -11.22 7.09 -19.69
CA SER A 424 -10.02 7.56 -19.00
C SER A 424 -8.96 6.46 -18.86
N ILE A 425 -9.36 5.23 -18.51
CA ILE A 425 -8.43 4.07 -18.46
C ILE A 425 -7.88 3.80 -19.85
N ALA A 426 -8.73 3.67 -20.87
CA ALA A 426 -8.29 3.33 -22.21
C ALA A 426 -7.35 4.40 -22.79
N ALA A 427 -7.58 5.68 -22.50
CA ALA A 427 -6.66 6.76 -22.87
C ALA A 427 -5.33 6.69 -22.12
N CYS A 428 -5.34 6.32 -20.84
CA CYS A 428 -4.13 6.10 -20.06
C CYS A 428 -3.32 4.90 -20.59
N SER A 429 -3.96 3.75 -20.81
CA SER A 429 -3.33 2.55 -21.36
C SER A 429 -2.77 2.82 -22.75
N THR A 430 -3.43 3.66 -23.54
CA THR A 430 -2.94 4.11 -24.84
C THR A 430 -1.71 5.03 -24.72
N ALA A 431 -1.57 5.78 -23.64
CA ALA A 431 -0.42 6.66 -23.43
C ALA A 431 0.81 5.91 -22.89
N PHE A 432 0.61 4.98 -21.96
CA PHE A 432 1.70 4.37 -21.20
C PHE A 432 1.91 2.88 -21.49
N CYS A 433 0.89 2.21 -22.03
CA CYS A 433 0.86 0.75 -22.20
C CYS A 433 0.56 0.32 -23.64
N ILE A 434 0.71 1.21 -24.63
CA ILE A 434 0.30 0.91 -26.01
C ILE A 434 1.07 -0.25 -26.64
N ALA A 435 2.34 -0.46 -26.25
CA ALA A 435 3.14 -1.56 -26.75
C ALA A 435 2.61 -2.94 -26.32
N PRO A 436 2.33 -3.20 -25.02
CA PRO A 436 1.68 -4.45 -24.61
C PRO A 436 0.18 -4.50 -24.95
N CYS A 437 -0.52 -3.36 -25.05
CA CYS A 437 -1.98 -3.31 -25.25
C CYS A 437 -2.45 -3.21 -26.71
N LEU A 438 -1.54 -3.15 -27.69
CA LEU A 438 -1.95 -3.05 -29.10
C LEU A 438 -2.70 -4.32 -29.53
N PRO A 439 -3.83 -4.22 -30.27
CA PRO A 439 -4.48 -5.39 -30.83
C PRO A 439 -3.50 -6.27 -31.63
N PRO A 440 -3.58 -7.60 -31.47
CA PRO A 440 -4.63 -8.36 -30.78
C PRO A 440 -4.45 -8.52 -29.26
N ASN A 441 -3.46 -7.88 -28.65
CA ASN A 441 -3.04 -8.11 -27.26
C ASN A 441 -3.72 -7.20 -26.23
N SER A 442 -4.78 -6.48 -26.60
CA SER A 442 -5.53 -5.58 -25.71
C SER A 442 -6.19 -6.31 -24.53
N GLY A 443 -6.41 -7.64 -24.63
CA GLY A 443 -6.85 -8.51 -23.54
C GLY A 443 -5.74 -9.39 -22.95
N SER A 444 -4.46 -9.11 -23.24
CA SER A 444 -3.34 -9.91 -22.75
C SER A 444 -2.97 -9.57 -21.30
N GLN A 445 -2.35 -10.54 -20.61
CA GLN A 445 -1.83 -10.37 -19.24
C GLN A 445 -0.79 -9.23 -19.15
N GLU A 446 0.03 -9.05 -20.20
CA GLU A 446 1.04 -7.99 -20.29
C GLU A 446 0.39 -6.60 -20.37
N CYS A 447 -0.74 -6.49 -21.07
CA CYS A 447 -1.52 -5.27 -21.13
C CYS A 447 -2.19 -4.97 -19.78
N ALA A 448 -2.80 -5.98 -19.16
CA ALA A 448 -3.48 -5.84 -17.87
C ALA A 448 -2.50 -5.40 -16.77
N ASN A 449 -1.33 -6.03 -16.67
CA ASN A 449 -0.31 -5.66 -15.68
C ASN A 449 0.19 -4.23 -15.90
N CYS A 450 0.48 -3.84 -17.16
CA CYS A 450 0.89 -2.47 -17.43
C CYS A 450 -0.19 -1.45 -17.04
N ALA A 451 -1.46 -1.74 -17.35
CA ALA A 451 -2.57 -0.87 -16.99
C ALA A 451 -2.75 -0.76 -15.47
N LEU A 452 -2.65 -1.87 -14.73
CA LEU A 452 -2.73 -1.87 -13.26
C LEU A 452 -1.56 -1.11 -12.60
N GLU A 453 -0.38 -1.16 -13.20
CA GLU A 453 0.83 -0.49 -12.67
C GLU A 453 0.88 1.01 -12.97
N ASN A 454 0.38 1.42 -14.15
CA ASN A 454 0.63 2.76 -14.71
C ASN A 454 -0.64 3.60 -14.88
N CYS A 455 -1.82 2.99 -14.79
CA CYS A 455 -3.09 3.63 -14.98
C CYS A 455 -3.98 3.48 -13.76
N ILE A 456 -4.93 4.41 -13.61
CA ILE A 456 -5.95 4.34 -12.56
C ILE A 456 -6.56 2.94 -12.53
N ASP A 457 -6.91 2.51 -11.31
CA ASP A 457 -7.55 1.23 -11.00
C ASP A 457 -8.60 0.88 -12.08
N VAL A 458 -8.30 -0.18 -12.82
CA VAL A 458 -9.15 -0.67 -13.91
C VAL A 458 -10.56 -1.03 -13.38
N ASN A 459 -10.67 -1.26 -12.07
CA ASN A 459 -11.90 -1.65 -11.37
C ASN A 459 -12.68 -0.49 -10.78
N ALA A 460 -12.13 0.73 -10.80
CA ALA A 460 -12.90 1.94 -10.50
C ALA A 460 -14.09 2.11 -11.45
N CYS A 461 -14.06 1.48 -12.63
CA CYS A 461 -15.05 1.63 -13.69
C CYS A 461 -16.01 0.44 -13.85
N THR A 462 -15.61 -0.74 -13.39
CA THR A 462 -16.40 -1.99 -13.55
C THR A 462 -17.29 -2.27 -12.35
N GLY A 463 -17.02 -1.67 -11.19
CA GLY A 463 -17.77 -1.94 -9.96
C GLY A 463 -17.74 -3.43 -9.56
N LEU A 464 -16.68 -4.14 -9.96
CA LEU A 464 -16.41 -5.55 -9.68
C LEU A 464 -15.09 -5.72 -8.95
#